data_AF-A0A2J0KUV3-F1
#
_entry.id   AF-A0A2J0KUV3-F1
#
_cell.length_a   1.000
_cell.length_b   1.000
_cell.length_c   1.000
_cell.angle_alpha   90.00
_cell.angle_beta   90.00
_cell.angle_gamma   90.00
#
_symmetry.space_group_name_H-M   'P 1'
#
loop_
_entity.id
_entity.type
_entity.pdbx_description
1 polymer ?
#
loop_
_entity_poly.entity_id
_entity_poly.type
_entity_poly.pdbx_seq_one_letter_code
_entity_poly.pdbx_strand_id
1 'polypeptide(L)'
;MEKYEGVFIVRPDLNAENLKGLIGSVEDEIKKGKGSVDKLESWGKKNMAYSIKKFPEGVYYKVDFNIAPAALQDMERKFRLNENILRFMIIKKDKK
;
A
#
# COMPACT_ATOMS: atom_id res chain seq x y z
N MET A 1 16.24 3.92 10.73
CA MET A 1 15.14 3.44 9.87
C MET A 1 14.05 2.96 10.79
N GLU A 2 12.84 3.44 10.58
CA GLU A 2 11.70 3.06 11.42
C GLU A 2 10.90 1.96 10.72
N LYS A 3 10.23 1.11 11.49
CA LYS A 3 9.35 0.07 10.96
C LYS A 3 7.93 0.62 10.81
N TYR A 4 7.29 0.27 9.71
CA TYR A 4 5.94 0.65 9.38
C TYR A 4 5.14 -0.57 8.93
N GLU A 5 3.84 -0.47 9.14
CA GLU A 5 2.83 -1.37 8.60
C GLU A 5 1.90 -0.54 7.72
N GLY A 6 1.82 -0.89 6.44
CA GLY A 6 0.97 -0.26 5.45
C GLY A 6 -0.16 -1.19 5.02
N VAL A 7 -1.40 -0.74 5.11
CA VAL A 7 -2.55 -1.41 4.51
C VAL A 7 -3.03 -0.61 3.31
N PHE A 8 -3.16 -1.26 2.17
CA PHE A 8 -3.56 -0.68 0.90
C PHE A 8 -4.87 -1.33 0.44
N ILE A 9 -5.80 -0.48 -0.01
CA ILE A 9 -7.03 -0.87 -0.68
C ILE A 9 -6.88 -0.46 -2.14
N VAL A 10 -6.87 -1.44 -3.02
CA VAL A 10 -6.72 -1.28 -4.47
C VAL A 10 -8.05 -1.49 -5.15
N ARG A 11 -8.25 -0.85 -6.30
CA ARG A 11 -9.45 -1.04 -7.10
C ARG A 11 -9.68 -2.52 -7.47
N PRO A 12 -10.92 -3.02 -7.39
CA PRO A 12 -11.25 -4.42 -7.66
C PRO A 12 -11.37 -4.77 -9.14
N ASP A 13 -11.40 -3.78 -10.03
CA ASP A 13 -11.58 -3.94 -11.48
C ASP A 13 -10.26 -4.13 -12.24
N LEU A 14 -9.12 -4.09 -11.53
CA LEU A 14 -7.82 -4.38 -12.11
C LEU A 14 -7.64 -5.88 -12.34
N ASN A 15 -7.06 -6.24 -13.49
CA ASN A 15 -6.64 -7.61 -13.76
C ASN A 15 -5.46 -8.01 -12.84
N ALA A 16 -5.18 -9.32 -12.77
CA ALA A 16 -4.13 -9.85 -11.90
C ALA A 16 -2.73 -9.30 -12.23
N GLU A 17 -2.46 -9.01 -13.50
CA GLU A 17 -1.17 -8.44 -13.93
C GLU A 17 -0.99 -6.99 -13.45
N ASN A 18 -2.02 -6.15 -13.60
CA ASN A 18 -1.98 -4.76 -13.15
C ASN A 18 -1.93 -4.67 -11.62
N LEU A 19 -2.61 -5.59 -10.91
CA LEU A 19 -2.50 -5.70 -9.45
C LEU A 19 -1.06 -6.00 -9.03
N LYS A 20 -0.42 -7.00 -9.66
CA LYS A 20 0.99 -7.32 -9.38
C LYS A 20 1.92 -6.16 -9.72
N GLY A 21 1.71 -5.49 -10.85
CA GLY A 21 2.51 -4.33 -11.26
C GLY A 21 2.37 -3.14 -10.30
N LEU A 22 1.16 -2.88 -9.80
CA LEU A 22 0.92 -1.84 -8.80
C LEU A 22 1.64 -2.15 -7.49
N ILE A 23 1.57 -3.40 -7.04
CA ILE A 23 2.25 -3.84 -5.82
C ILE A 23 3.77 -3.79 -5.98
N GLY A 24 4.31 -4.24 -7.12
CA GLY A 24 5.73 -4.07 -7.43
C GLY A 24 6.16 -2.60 -7.44
N SER A 25 5.31 -1.71 -7.95
CA SER A 25 5.57 -0.26 -7.91
C SER A 25 5.62 0.29 -6.48
N VAL A 26 4.82 -0.25 -5.56
CA VAL A 26 4.89 0.10 -4.12
C VAL A 26 6.21 -0.36 -3.52
N GLU A 27 6.66 -1.59 -3.82
CA GLU A 27 7.95 -2.10 -3.36
C GLU A 27 9.13 -1.30 -3.91
N ASP A 28 9.07 -0.90 -5.18
CA ASP A 28 10.10 -0.10 -5.83
C ASP A 28 10.20 1.30 -5.23
N GLU A 29 9.08 1.94 -4.89
CA GLU A 29 9.09 3.23 -4.21
C GLU A 29 9.70 3.12 -2.80
N ILE A 30 9.45 2.03 -2.07
CA ILE A 30 10.10 1.76 -0.79
C ILE A 30 11.62 1.61 -0.97
N LYS A 31 12.06 0.85 -1.98
CA LYS A 31 13.49 0.65 -2.31
C LYS A 31 14.17 1.95 -2.75
N LYS A 32 13.50 2.79 -3.55
CA LYS A 32 14.00 4.13 -3.94
C LYS A 32 14.25 5.03 -2.72
N GLY A 33 13.40 4.91 -1.70
CA GLY A 33 13.58 5.56 -0.40
C GLY A 33 14.68 4.97 0.49
N LYS A 34 15.51 4.06 -0.04
CA LYS A 34 16.49 3.24 0.69
C LYS A 34 15.86 2.42 1.82
N GLY A 35 14.58 2.05 1.67
CA GLY A 35 13.88 1.15 2.57
C GLY A 35 13.96 -0.31 2.13
N SER A 36 13.47 -1.22 2.97
CA SER A 36 13.26 -2.62 2.61
C SER A 36 11.84 -3.07 2.97
N VAL A 37 11.38 -4.11 2.28
CA VAL A 37 10.08 -4.74 2.54
C VAL A 37 10.36 -6.00 3.35
N ASP A 38 9.78 -6.08 4.55
CA ASP A 38 9.91 -7.22 5.45
C ASP A 38 8.91 -8.32 5.07
N LYS A 39 7.66 -7.93 4.78
CA LYS A 39 6.58 -8.87 4.48
C LYS A 39 5.53 -8.24 3.59
N LEU A 40 5.05 -9.01 2.62
CA LEU A 40 3.92 -8.65 1.78
C LEU A 40 2.85 -9.73 1.86
N GLU A 41 1.64 -9.35 2.25
CA GLU A 41 0.49 -10.24 2.35
C GLU A 41 -0.65 -9.72 1.47
N SER A 42 -1.16 -10.60 0.60
CA SER A 42 -2.41 -10.36 -0.11
C SER A 42 -3.57 -10.89 0.72
N TRP A 43 -4.50 -10.01 1.09
CA TRP A 43 -5.73 -10.36 1.79
C TRP A 43 -6.90 -10.61 0.83
N GLY A 44 -6.68 -10.42 -0.46
CA GLY A 44 -7.67 -10.65 -1.51
C GLY A 44 -8.79 -9.60 -1.53
N LYS A 45 -9.84 -9.93 -2.29
CA LYS A 45 -11.01 -9.07 -2.49
C LYS A 45 -11.93 -9.14 -1.27
N LYS A 46 -12.32 -8.00 -0.71
CA LYS A 46 -13.26 -7.89 0.41
C LYS A 46 -14.29 -6.79 0.16
N ASN A 47 -15.51 -7.01 0.65
CA ASN A 47 -16.55 -5.97 0.69
C ASN A 47 -16.20 -4.93 1.75
N MET A 48 -16.31 -3.65 1.38
CA MET A 48 -16.07 -2.53 2.28
C MET A 48 -17.37 -2.13 2.98
N ALA A 49 -17.26 -1.53 4.16
CA ALA A 49 -18.44 -1.04 4.90
C ALA A 49 -19.22 0.06 4.16
N TYR A 50 -18.54 0.78 3.26
CA TYR A 50 -19.12 1.80 2.38
C TYR A 50 -18.31 1.88 1.08
N SER A 51 -18.93 2.43 0.05
CA SER A 51 -18.26 2.57 -1.26
C SER A 51 -17.20 3.67 -1.23
N ILE A 52 -16.01 3.36 -1.76
CA ILE A 52 -14.93 4.33 -1.95
C ILE A 52 -14.75 4.54 -3.45
N LYS A 53 -14.81 5.80 -3.92
CA LYS A 53 -14.76 6.14 -5.36
C LYS A 53 -15.73 5.29 -6.21
N LYS A 54 -16.94 5.03 -5.70
CA LYS A 54 -18.00 4.19 -6.31
C LYS A 54 -17.72 2.68 -6.36
N PHE A 55 -16.66 2.18 -5.74
CA PHE A 55 -16.42 0.75 -5.59
C PHE A 55 -16.94 0.25 -4.23
N PRO A 56 -17.85 -0.75 -4.17
CA PRO A 56 -18.30 -1.35 -2.91
C PRO A 56 -17.31 -2.39 -2.34
N GLU A 57 -16.36 -2.84 -3.16
CA GLU A 57 -15.35 -3.84 -2.82
C GLU A 57 -13.95 -3.33 -3.17
N GLY A 58 -12.93 -3.89 -2.52
CA GLY A 58 -11.54 -3.55 -2.77
C GLY A 58 -10.62 -4.75 -2.56
N VAL A 59 -9.46 -4.74 -3.20
CA VAL A 59 -8.41 -5.75 -2.99
C VAL A 59 -7.46 -5.23 -1.92
N TYR A 60 -7.30 -5.99 -0.85
CA TYR A 60 -6.51 -5.60 0.31
C TYR A 60 -5.11 -6.19 0.23
N TYR A 61 -4.13 -5.34 0.50
CA TYR A 61 -2.73 -5.72 0.68
C TYR A 61 -2.20 -5.15 1.97
N LYS A 62 -1.44 -5.97 2.69
CA LYS A 62 -0.68 -5.56 3.86
C LYS A 62 0.80 -5.65 3.53
N VAL A 63 1.53 -4.58 3.82
CA VAL A 63 2.98 -4.48 3.60
C VAL A 63 3.64 -4.05 4.90
N ASP A 64 4.54 -4.88 5.41
CA ASP A 64 5.46 -4.53 6.47
C ASP A 64 6.77 -4.10 5.86
N PHE A 65 7.25 -2.91 6.20
CA PHE A 65 8.44 -2.33 5.60
C PHE A 65 9.17 -1.40 6.58
N ASN A 66 10.44 -1.16 6.31
CA ASN A 66 11.26 -0.19 7.02
C ASN A 66 11.73 0.89 6.05
N ILE A 67 11.63 2.15 6.45
CA ILE A 67 12.04 3.29 5.62
C ILE A 67 12.48 4.46 6.51
N ALA A 68 13.23 5.39 5.93
CA ALA A 68 13.51 6.67 6.58
C ALA A 68 12.24 7.55 6.63
N PRO A 69 11.93 8.22 7.75
CA PRO A 69 10.75 9.08 7.87
C PRO A 69 10.63 10.16 6.78
N ALA A 70 11.75 10.72 6.33
CA ALA A 70 11.76 11.70 5.25
C ALA A 70 11.27 11.11 3.92
N ALA A 71 11.72 9.90 3.57
CA ALA A 71 11.32 9.22 2.34
C ALA A 71 9.86 8.70 2.39
N LEU A 72 9.32 8.44 3.59
CA LEU A 72 7.93 8.06 3.77
C LEU A 72 6.98 9.16 3.26
N GLN A 73 7.24 10.42 3.58
CA GLN A 73 6.36 11.53 3.20
C GLN A 73 6.27 11.68 1.68
N ASP A 74 7.39 11.54 0.96
CA ASP A 74 7.40 11.60 -0.50
C ASP A 74 6.69 10.40 -1.13
N MET A 75 6.86 9.21 -0.54
CA MET A 75 6.15 8.00 -0.96
C MET A 75 4.63 8.14 -0.79
N GLU A 76 4.17 8.66 0.35
CA GLU A 76 2.75 8.92 0.60
C GLU A 76 2.14 9.89 -0.42
N ARG A 77 2.89 10.94 -0.81
CA ARG A 77 2.43 11.87 -1.85
C ARG A 77 2.19 11.15 -3.18
N LYS A 78 3.11 10.28 -3.60
CA LYS A 78 2.96 9.49 -4.83
C LYS A 78 1.77 8.53 -4.75
N PHE A 79 1.57 7.87 -3.61
CA PHE A 79 0.43 6.96 -3.42
C PHE A 79 -0.91 7.67 -3.42
N ARG A 80 -0.99 8.91 -2.92
CA ARG A 80 -2.21 9.74 -3.03
C ARG A 80 -2.56 10.11 -4.47
N LEU A 81 -1.55 10.31 -5.32
CA LEU A 81 -1.73 10.63 -6.73
C LEU A 81 -2.10 9.40 -7.57
N ASN A 82 -1.85 8.19 -7.06
CA ASN A 82 -2.15 6.97 -7.77
C ASN A 82 -3.65 6.63 -7.67
N GLU A 83 -4.36 6.79 -8.78
CA GLU A 83 -5.82 6.55 -8.83
C GLU A 83 -6.22 5.08 -8.58
N ASN A 84 -5.29 4.15 -8.79
CA ASN A 84 -5.52 2.73 -8.55
C ASN A 84 -5.56 2.36 -7.06
N ILE A 85 -4.98 3.22 -6.21
CA ILE A 85 -5.07 3.08 -4.76
C ILE A 85 -6.33 3.83 -4.32
N LEU A 86 -7.32 3.09 -3.83
CA LEU A 86 -8.56 3.66 -3.29
C LEU A 86 -8.31 4.33 -1.95
N ARG A 87 -7.54 3.66 -1.08
CA ARG A 87 -7.15 4.15 0.23
C ARG A 87 -5.89 3.44 0.68
N PHE A 88 -5.10 4.11 1.50
CA PHE A 88 -4.02 3.48 2.24
C PHE A 88 -4.00 4.01 3.68
N MET A 89 -3.40 3.23 4.57
CA MET A 89 -3.12 3.62 5.94
C MET A 89 -1.75 3.09 6.30
N ILE A 90 -0.85 3.97 6.73
CA ILE A 90 0.49 3.60 7.17
C ILE A 90 0.60 3.92 8.64
N ILE A 91 1.00 2.94 9.43
CA ILE A 91 1.13 3.03 10.88
C ILE A 91 2.58 2.73 11.24
N LYS A 92 3.17 3.56 12.09
CA LYS A 92 4.49 3.28 12.66
C LYS A 92 4.36 2.09 13.61
N LYS A 93 5.16 1.03 13.39
CA LYS A 93 5.23 -0.10 14.31
C LYS A 93 6.01 0.32 15.55
N ASP A 94 5.32 0.39 16.68
CA ASP A 94 5.96 0.60 17.97
C ASP A 94 6.73 -0.67 18.39
N LYS A 95 7.85 -0.49 19.09
CA LYS A 95 8.59 -1.61 19.67
C LYS A 95 7.86 -2.01 20.94
N LYS A 96 6.96 -2.99 20.82
CA LYS A 96 6.35 -3.63 21.97
C LYS A 96 7.36 -4.49 22.73
#